data_AF-A0A813V030-F1
#
_entry.id   AF-A0A813V030-F1
#
_cell.length_a   1.000
_cell.length_b   1.000
_cell.length_c   1.000
_cell.angle_alpha   90.00
_cell.angle_beta   90.00
_cell.angle_gamma   90.00
#
_symmetry.space_group_name_H-M   'P 1'
#
loop_
_entity.id
_entity.type
_entity.pdbx_description
1 polymer ?
#
loop_
_entity_poly.entity_id
_entity_poly.type
_entity_poly.pdbx_seq_one_letter_code
_entity_poly.pdbx_strand_id
1 'polypeptide(L)'
;MAKVITRPQRFTPEEWRLASKVKHKNSERDRSVTEKLILENDRLDQEGRGTVDRTLADVNKKLDQRLDHIKNWKGELEVKRTDIVKEVDATEVYLVRLQKGLQSLQDNLHIAQTSLANREKRFDIDLVHDDVQKNLIMEVTAVQGAIALLTRTIEQTQEQLRTLDNLNLYLS
;
A
#
# COMPACT_ATOMS: atom_id res chain seq x y z
N MET A 1 -89.74 -0.05 13.99
CA MET A 1 -89.82 0.08 15.46
C MET A 1 -89.14 1.39 15.87
N ALA A 2 -89.86 2.29 16.55
CA ALA A 2 -89.37 3.62 16.91
C ALA A 2 -88.37 3.55 18.08
N LYS A 3 -87.26 4.29 18.00
CA LYS A 3 -86.28 4.44 19.09
C LYS A 3 -86.95 5.19 20.27
N VAL A 4 -87.01 4.57 21.44
CA VAL A 4 -87.42 5.23 22.68
C VAL A 4 -86.36 6.28 23.04
N ILE A 5 -86.73 7.56 22.97
CA ILE A 5 -85.88 8.66 23.41
C ILE A 5 -86.00 8.73 24.93
N THR A 6 -85.03 8.16 25.65
CA THR A 6 -84.91 8.32 27.10
C THR A 6 -84.51 9.76 27.42
N ARG A 7 -85.20 10.39 28.38
CA ARG A 7 -84.88 11.75 28.81
C ARG A 7 -83.47 11.77 29.42
N PRO A 8 -82.60 12.72 29.06
CA PRO A 8 -81.27 12.83 29.65
C PRO A 8 -81.36 13.01 31.17
N GLN A 9 -80.46 12.35 31.90
CA GLN A 9 -80.27 12.58 33.33
C GLN A 9 -80.04 14.08 33.59
N ARG A 10 -80.75 14.65 34.57
CA ARG A 10 -80.63 16.05 34.95
C ARG A 10 -79.76 16.14 36.19
N PHE A 11 -78.75 17.00 36.14
CA PHE A 11 -77.84 17.25 37.26
C PHE A 11 -78.22 18.54 37.96
N THR A 12 -77.93 18.60 39.26
CA THR A 12 -78.07 19.83 40.03
C THR A 12 -76.93 20.81 39.69
N PRO A 13 -77.15 22.13 39.88
CA PRO A 13 -76.08 23.11 39.69
C PRO A 13 -74.83 22.83 40.53
N GLU A 14 -74.97 22.22 41.71
CA GLU A 14 -73.87 21.91 42.62
C GLU A 14 -73.04 20.71 42.14
N GLU A 15 -73.69 19.64 41.66
CA GLU A 15 -73.01 18.51 41.01
C GLU A 15 -72.24 18.95 39.75
N TRP A 16 -72.85 19.84 38.95
CA TRP A 16 -72.18 20.44 37.79
C TRP A 16 -70.96 21.26 38.22
N ARG A 17 -71.07 22.06 39.29
CA ARG A 17 -69.98 22.88 39.82
C ARG A 17 -68.83 22.02 40.32
N LEU A 18 -69.12 20.95 41.06
CA LEU A 18 -68.12 20.01 41.56
C LEU A 18 -67.41 19.27 40.42
N ALA A 19 -68.15 18.71 39.47
CA ALA A 19 -67.59 18.03 38.31
C ALA A 19 -66.74 18.98 37.44
N SER A 20 -67.19 20.22 37.24
CA SER A 20 -66.44 21.25 36.51
C SER A 20 -65.15 21.62 37.23
N LYS A 21 -65.16 21.72 38.57
CA LYS A 21 -63.97 21.99 39.39
C LYS A 21 -62.93 20.86 39.30
N VAL A 22 -63.39 19.60 39.38
CA VAL A 22 -62.51 18.43 39.22
C VAL A 22 -61.93 18.36 37.81
N LYS A 23 -62.76 18.57 36.78
CA LYS A 23 -62.32 18.60 35.39
C LYS A 23 -61.29 19.69 35.15
N HIS A 24 -61.52 20.90 35.67
CA HIS A 24 -60.56 22.00 35.58
C HIS A 24 -59.22 21.64 36.25
N LYS A 25 -59.25 21.10 37.47
CA LYS A 25 -58.02 20.67 38.17
C LYS A 25 -57.25 19.60 37.39
N ASN A 26 -57.94 18.63 36.79
CA ASN A 26 -57.32 17.59 35.98
C ASN A 26 -56.71 18.18 34.69
N SER A 27 -57.44 19.08 34.00
CA SER A 27 -56.93 19.77 32.82
C SER A 27 -55.68 20.60 33.12
N GLU A 28 -55.63 21.31 34.26
CA GLU A 28 -54.43 22.04 34.69
C GLU A 28 -53.25 21.10 34.97
N ARG A 29 -53.51 19.94 35.60
CA ARG A 29 -52.47 18.93 35.83
C ARG A 29 -51.94 18.37 34.51
N ASP A 30 -52.83 17.97 33.61
CA ASP A 30 -52.46 17.39 32.32
C ASP A 30 -51.70 18.41 31.47
N ARG A 31 -52.13 19.68 31.47
CA ARG A 31 -51.40 20.79 30.84
C ARG A 31 -49.98 20.92 31.40
N SER A 32 -49.81 20.96 32.72
CA SER A 32 -48.49 21.07 33.35
C SER A 32 -47.58 19.89 33.01
N VAL A 33 -48.13 18.67 32.92
CA VAL A 33 -47.37 17.49 32.48
C VAL A 33 -46.97 17.61 31.01
N THR A 34 -47.90 18.00 30.13
CA THR A 34 -47.63 18.18 28.71
C THR A 34 -46.56 19.26 28.46
N GLU A 35 -46.63 20.39 29.16
CA GLU A 35 -45.62 21.46 29.06
C GLU A 35 -44.22 20.94 29.43
N LYS A 36 -44.10 20.14 30.50
CA LYS A 36 -42.83 19.51 30.87
C LYS A 36 -42.34 18.50 29.82
N LEU A 37 -43.25 17.71 29.24
CA LEU A 37 -42.91 16.74 28.20
C LEU A 37 -42.42 17.43 26.92
N ILE A 38 -43.02 18.57 26.54
CA ILE A 38 -42.57 19.35 25.38
C ILE A 38 -41.16 19.89 25.64
N LEU A 39 -40.90 20.48 26.81
CA LEU A 39 -39.57 20.98 27.16
C LEU A 39 -38.51 19.88 27.15
N GLU A 40 -38.84 18.70 27.67
CA GLU A 40 -37.92 17.55 27.66
C GLU A 40 -37.71 17.01 26.25
N ASN A 41 -38.77 16.98 25.41
CA ASN A 41 -38.65 16.61 24.01
C ASN A 41 -37.72 17.57 23.26
N ASP A 42 -37.92 18.88 23.39
CA ASP A 42 -37.07 19.90 22.78
C ASP A 42 -35.61 19.76 23.23
N ARG A 43 -35.37 19.44 24.52
CA ARG A 43 -34.04 19.19 25.07
C ARG A 43 -33.38 17.97 24.43
N LEU A 44 -34.11 16.85 24.36
CA LEU A 44 -33.62 15.60 23.76
C LEU A 44 -33.35 15.76 22.26
N ASP A 45 -34.20 16.50 21.55
CA ASP A 45 -34.02 16.81 20.13
C ASP A 45 -32.75 17.63 19.90
N GLN A 46 -32.50 18.66 20.73
CA GLN A 46 -31.27 19.46 20.65
C GLN A 46 -30.03 18.62 20.99
N GLU A 47 -30.10 17.77 22.02
CA GLU A 47 -29.02 16.87 22.41
C GLU A 47 -28.71 15.84 21.31
N GLY A 48 -29.75 15.27 20.71
CA GLY A 48 -29.66 14.33 19.60
C GLY A 48 -29.02 14.97 18.38
N ARG A 49 -29.48 16.15 17.96
CA ARG A 49 -28.89 16.92 16.86
C ARG A 49 -27.43 17.25 17.14
N GLY A 50 -27.11 17.77 18.32
CA GLY A 50 -25.73 18.10 18.69
C GLY A 50 -24.82 16.88 18.70
N THR A 51 -25.33 15.70 19.06
CA THR A 51 -24.57 14.45 19.02
C THR A 51 -24.33 13.99 17.57
N VAL A 52 -25.36 14.06 16.73
CA VAL A 52 -25.26 13.73 15.30
C VAL A 52 -24.25 14.66 14.61
N ASP A 53 -24.35 15.97 14.81
CA ASP A 53 -23.47 16.95 14.19
C ASP A 53 -22.00 16.73 14.57
N ARG A 54 -21.72 16.51 15.87
CA ARG A 54 -20.35 16.22 16.34
C ARG A 54 -19.82 14.91 15.77
N THR A 55 -20.66 13.87 15.75
CA THR A 55 -20.26 12.56 15.24
C THR A 55 -19.98 12.62 13.74
N LEU A 56 -20.84 13.28 12.97
CA LEU A 56 -20.63 13.48 11.53
C LEU A 56 -19.35 14.28 11.25
N ALA A 57 -19.11 15.35 12.00
CA ALA A 57 -17.88 16.14 11.87
C ALA A 57 -16.62 15.30 12.15
N ASP A 58 -16.62 14.50 13.23
CA ASP A 58 -15.49 13.64 13.57
C ASP A 58 -15.27 12.53 12.54
N VAL A 59 -16.35 11.87 12.09
CA VAL A 59 -16.27 10.81 11.07
C VAL A 59 -15.78 11.37 9.75
N ASN A 60 -16.33 12.50 9.27
CA ASN A 60 -15.88 13.12 8.02
C ASN A 60 -14.40 13.49 8.09
N LYS A 61 -13.97 14.12 9.19
CA LYS A 61 -12.54 14.44 9.39
C LYS A 61 -11.65 13.19 9.34
N LYS A 62 -12.06 12.09 9.98
CA LYS A 62 -11.32 10.82 9.93
C LYS A 62 -11.30 10.20 8.53
N LEU A 63 -12.40 10.31 7.79
CA LEU A 63 -12.48 9.85 6.41
C LEU A 63 -11.55 10.66 5.49
N ASP A 64 -11.55 11.99 5.63
CA ASP A 64 -10.65 12.87 4.88
C ASP A 64 -9.18 12.51 5.15
N GLN A 65 -8.81 12.34 6.43
CA GLN A 65 -7.46 11.91 6.81
C GLN A 65 -7.10 10.55 6.19
N ARG A 66 -7.99 9.56 6.25
CA ARG A 66 -7.73 8.24 5.64
C ARG A 66 -7.59 8.34 4.12
N LEU A 67 -8.38 9.18 3.48
CA LEU A 67 -8.32 9.40 2.04
C LEU A 67 -7.00 10.05 1.64
N ASP A 68 -6.51 11.03 2.39
CA ASP A 68 -5.20 11.63 2.18
C ASP A 68 -4.07 10.61 2.40
N HIS A 69 -4.16 9.79 3.45
CA HIS A 69 -3.18 8.73 3.69
C HIS A 69 -3.15 7.73 2.52
N ILE A 70 -4.31 7.27 2.04
CA ILE A 70 -4.39 6.34 0.90
C ILE A 70 -3.78 6.97 -0.36
N LYS A 71 -4.08 8.25 -0.63
CA LYS A 71 -3.49 8.97 -1.77
C LYS A 71 -1.97 9.05 -1.67
N ASN A 72 -1.44 9.38 -0.49
CA ASN A 72 -0.01 9.49 -0.27
C ASN A 72 0.67 8.12 -0.45
N TRP A 73 0.15 7.07 0.17
CA TRP A 73 0.68 5.71 0.00
C TRP A 73 0.63 5.24 -1.45
N LYS A 74 -0.47 5.53 -2.15
CA LYS A 74 -0.56 5.23 -3.59
C LYS A 74 0.53 5.96 -4.37
N GLY A 75 0.72 7.26 -4.13
CA GLY A 75 1.78 8.04 -4.80
C GLY A 75 3.18 7.49 -4.50
N GLU A 76 3.46 7.12 -3.25
CA GLU A 76 4.73 6.49 -2.87
C GLU A 76 4.96 5.15 -3.59
N LEU A 77 3.92 4.31 -3.69
CA LEU A 77 4.00 3.05 -4.42
C LEU A 77 4.23 3.25 -5.93
N GLU A 78 3.58 4.25 -6.54
CA GLU A 78 3.79 4.60 -7.95
C GLU A 78 5.22 5.08 -8.22
N VAL A 79 5.78 5.90 -7.32
CA VAL A 79 7.20 6.31 -7.37
C VAL A 79 8.11 5.08 -7.25
N LYS A 80 7.89 4.22 -6.25
CA LYS A 80 8.70 3.01 -6.06
C LYS A 80 8.64 2.07 -7.26
N ARG A 81 7.48 1.90 -7.87
CA ARG A 81 7.33 1.12 -9.10
C ARG A 81 8.16 1.73 -10.23
N THR A 82 8.11 3.04 -10.40
CA THR A 82 8.92 3.75 -11.41
C THR A 82 10.41 3.55 -11.17
N ASP A 83 10.86 3.60 -9.92
CA ASP A 83 12.26 3.37 -9.56
C ASP A 83 12.68 1.92 -9.85
N ILE A 84 11.84 0.93 -9.55
CA ILE A 84 12.11 -0.49 -9.86
C ILE A 84 12.25 -0.71 -11.36
N VAL A 85 11.35 -0.15 -12.17
CA VAL A 85 11.43 -0.28 -13.64
C VAL A 85 12.75 0.30 -14.16
N LYS A 86 13.16 1.48 -13.67
CA LYS A 86 14.46 2.06 -14.05
C LYS A 86 15.64 1.18 -13.63
N GLU A 87 15.57 0.59 -12.45
CA GLU A 87 16.61 -0.30 -11.95
C GLU A 87 16.69 -1.58 -12.78
N VAL A 88 15.56 -2.16 -13.20
CA VAL A 88 15.51 -3.32 -14.13
C VAL A 88 16.20 -2.95 -15.44
N ASP A 89 15.78 -1.86 -16.09
CA ASP A 89 16.36 -1.40 -17.36
C ASP A 89 17.88 -1.20 -17.24
N ALA A 90 18.33 -0.56 -16.16
CA ALA A 90 19.76 -0.34 -15.91
C ALA A 90 20.51 -1.66 -15.69
N THR A 91 19.93 -2.57 -14.91
CA THR A 91 20.55 -3.87 -14.58
C THR A 91 20.64 -4.77 -15.81
N GLU A 92 19.65 -4.77 -16.70
CA GLU A 92 19.70 -5.47 -17.99
C GLU A 92 20.85 -4.95 -18.87
N VAL A 93 21.02 -3.63 -18.94
CA VAL A 93 22.15 -3.01 -19.67
C VAL A 93 23.49 -3.46 -19.09
N TYR A 94 23.62 -3.51 -17.76
CA TYR A 94 24.83 -4.00 -17.12
C TYR A 94 25.08 -5.49 -17.39
N LEU A 95 24.04 -6.32 -17.36
CA LEU A 95 24.14 -7.74 -17.67
C LEU A 95 24.69 -7.96 -19.09
N VAL A 96 24.16 -7.24 -20.09
CA VAL A 96 24.66 -7.32 -21.47
C VAL A 96 26.12 -6.88 -21.56
N ARG A 97 26.53 -5.84 -20.83
CA ARG A 97 27.93 -5.38 -20.80
C ARG A 97 28.86 -6.43 -20.17
N LEU A 98 28.44 -7.04 -19.07
CA LEU A 98 29.20 -8.11 -18.40
C LEU A 98 29.36 -9.32 -19.32
N GLN A 99 28.31 -9.74 -20.01
CA GLN A 99 28.36 -10.86 -20.96
C GLN A 99 29.30 -10.57 -22.14
N LYS A 100 29.26 -9.35 -22.70
CA LYS A 100 30.20 -8.94 -23.76
C LYS A 100 31.65 -8.91 -23.26
N GLY A 101 31.87 -8.41 -22.04
CA GLY A 101 33.19 -8.40 -21.41
C GLY A 101 33.73 -9.82 -21.19
N LEU A 102 32.88 -10.73 -20.71
CA LEU A 102 33.21 -12.14 -20.52
C LEU A 102 33.63 -12.79 -21.85
N GLN A 103 32.85 -12.60 -22.91
CA GLN A 103 33.19 -13.13 -24.23
C GLN A 103 34.55 -12.62 -24.73
N SER A 104 34.79 -11.31 -24.61
CA SER A 104 36.08 -10.72 -25.01
C SER A 104 37.26 -11.30 -24.23
N LEU A 105 37.10 -11.57 -22.93
CA LEU A 105 38.15 -12.21 -22.14
C LEU A 105 38.36 -13.68 -22.52
N GLN A 106 37.30 -14.41 -22.87
CA GLN A 106 37.41 -15.79 -23.37
C GLN A 106 38.17 -15.84 -24.70
N ASP A 107 37.90 -14.89 -25.61
CA ASP A 107 38.64 -14.77 -26.87
C ASP A 107 40.13 -14.47 -26.61
N ASN A 108 40.43 -13.53 -25.69
CA ASN A 108 41.80 -13.21 -25.30
C ASN A 108 42.52 -14.39 -24.64
N LEU A 109 41.83 -15.14 -23.77
CA LEU A 109 42.37 -16.35 -23.15
C LEU A 109 42.75 -17.39 -24.20
N HIS A 110 41.90 -17.59 -25.20
CA HIS A 110 42.17 -18.52 -26.28
C HIS A 110 43.43 -18.12 -27.07
N ILE A 111 43.62 -16.83 -27.34
CA ILE A 111 44.82 -16.31 -28.03
C ILE A 111 46.08 -16.52 -27.16
N ALA A 112 46.02 -16.21 -25.87
CA ALA A 112 47.14 -16.37 -24.96
C ALA A 112 47.54 -17.85 -24.81
N GLN A 113 46.56 -18.76 -24.66
CA GLN A 113 46.77 -20.20 -24.62
C GLN A 113 47.34 -20.76 -25.92
N THR A 114 46.83 -20.30 -27.08
CA THR A 114 47.37 -20.69 -28.39
C THR A 114 48.82 -20.23 -28.55
N SER A 115 49.13 -19.01 -28.09
CA SER A 115 50.49 -18.48 -28.10
C SER A 115 51.43 -19.30 -27.24
N LEU A 116 50.99 -19.68 -26.03
CA LEU A 116 51.74 -20.56 -25.13
C LEU A 116 52.00 -21.94 -25.76
N ALA A 117 50.97 -22.57 -26.31
CA ALA A 117 51.08 -23.88 -26.96
C ALA A 117 52.01 -23.85 -28.18
N ASN A 118 52.02 -22.75 -28.95
CA ASN A 118 52.96 -22.60 -30.07
C ASN A 118 54.42 -22.46 -29.60
N ARG A 119 54.65 -21.85 -28.44
CA ARG A 119 55.99 -21.76 -27.85
C ARG A 119 56.47 -23.11 -27.31
N GLU A 120 55.57 -23.93 -26.77
CA GLU A 120 55.87 -25.29 -26.32
C GLU A 120 56.21 -26.26 -27.46
N LYS A 121 55.87 -25.91 -28.71
CA LYS A 121 56.24 -26.68 -29.92
C LYS A 121 57.65 -26.39 -30.44
N ARG A 122 58.39 -25.47 -29.83
CA ARG A 122 59.79 -25.20 -30.22
C ARG A 122 60.68 -26.37 -29.80
N PHE A 123 61.79 -26.58 -30.52
CA PHE A 123 62.70 -27.70 -30.30
C PHE A 123 64.10 -27.23 -29.91
N ASP A 124 64.86 -28.12 -29.28
CA ASP A 124 66.26 -27.93 -28.88
C ASP A 124 66.51 -26.60 -28.15
N ILE A 125 67.46 -25.80 -28.64
CA ILE A 125 67.88 -24.55 -28.02
C ILE A 125 66.79 -23.46 -28.06
N ASP A 126 65.78 -23.60 -28.93
CA ASP A 126 64.70 -22.63 -29.08
C ASP A 126 63.55 -22.84 -28.07
N LEU A 127 63.53 -23.98 -27.36
CA LEU A 127 62.59 -24.24 -26.26
C LEU A 127 63.05 -23.52 -24.98
N VAL A 128 62.82 -22.21 -24.95
CA VAL A 128 63.29 -21.33 -23.86
C VAL A 128 62.14 -20.83 -23.00
N HIS A 129 62.33 -20.91 -21.69
CA HIS A 129 61.46 -20.31 -20.68
C HIS A 129 61.84 -18.84 -20.41
N ASP A 130 61.76 -18.03 -21.47
CA ASP A 130 62.09 -16.61 -21.44
C ASP A 130 61.00 -15.78 -20.73
N ASP A 131 61.23 -14.47 -20.64
CA ASP A 131 60.29 -13.55 -19.99
C ASP A 131 58.93 -13.49 -20.72
N VAL A 132 58.90 -13.75 -22.03
CA VAL A 132 57.64 -13.81 -22.78
C VAL A 132 56.81 -15.03 -22.36
N GLN A 133 57.42 -16.21 -22.20
CA GLN A 133 56.74 -17.41 -21.70
C GLN A 133 56.17 -17.17 -20.29
N LYS A 134 56.96 -16.57 -19.39
CA LYS A 134 56.52 -16.27 -18.01
C LYS A 134 55.35 -15.29 -18.00
N ASN A 135 55.44 -14.22 -18.79
CA ASN A 135 54.37 -13.23 -18.88
C ASN A 135 53.08 -13.82 -19.47
N LEU A 136 53.17 -14.70 -20.47
CA LEU A 136 51.99 -15.40 -21.02
C LEU A 136 51.32 -16.31 -19.98
N ILE A 137 52.09 -17.03 -19.15
CA ILE A 137 51.53 -17.86 -18.07
C ILE A 137 50.81 -16.99 -17.04
N MET A 138 51.41 -15.85 -16.67
CA MET A 138 50.80 -14.89 -15.76
C MET A 138 49.51 -14.29 -16.35
N GLU A 139 49.54 -13.92 -17.63
CA GLU A 139 48.38 -13.39 -18.35
C GLU A 139 47.22 -14.41 -18.38
N VAL A 140 47.50 -15.67 -18.75
CA VAL A 140 46.50 -16.75 -18.74
C VAL A 140 45.87 -16.89 -17.36
N THR A 141 46.69 -16.90 -16.29
CA THR A 141 46.21 -17.03 -14.92
C THR A 141 45.35 -15.84 -14.50
N ALA A 142 45.78 -14.61 -14.83
CA ALA A 142 45.06 -13.38 -14.52
C ALA A 142 43.71 -13.31 -15.27
N VAL A 143 43.69 -13.65 -16.56
CA VAL A 143 42.48 -13.65 -17.39
C VAL A 143 41.49 -14.72 -16.91
N GLN A 144 41.97 -15.92 -16.53
CA GLN A 144 41.12 -16.95 -15.93
C GLN A 144 40.47 -16.49 -14.62
N GLY A 145 41.22 -15.78 -13.77
CA GLY A 145 40.68 -15.16 -12.56
C GLY A 145 39.60 -14.12 -12.86
N ALA A 146 39.82 -13.26 -13.86
CA ALA A 146 38.86 -12.25 -14.29
C ALA A 146 37.58 -12.87 -14.88
N ILE A 147 37.71 -13.93 -15.68
CA ILE A 147 36.58 -14.72 -16.21
C ILE A 147 35.76 -15.31 -15.07
N ALA A 148 36.39 -15.96 -14.10
CA ALA A 148 35.69 -16.55 -12.95
C ALA A 148 34.92 -15.49 -12.14
N LEU A 149 35.53 -14.32 -11.93
CA LEU A 149 34.88 -13.19 -11.26
C LEU A 149 33.66 -12.71 -12.05
N LEU A 150 33.80 -12.45 -13.36
CA LEU A 150 32.71 -11.97 -14.20
C LEU A 150 31.56 -12.97 -14.30
N THR A 151 31.85 -14.26 -14.42
CA THR A 151 30.82 -15.31 -14.41
C THR A 151 29.99 -15.24 -13.13
N ARG A 152 30.65 -15.17 -11.96
CA ARG A 152 29.95 -15.02 -10.68
C ARG A 152 29.14 -13.72 -10.62
N THR A 153 29.69 -12.61 -11.11
CA THR A 153 28.96 -11.34 -11.13
C THR A 153 27.73 -11.42 -12.02
N ILE A 154 27.81 -12.07 -13.18
CA ILE A 154 26.66 -12.30 -14.08
C ILE A 154 25.56 -13.09 -13.36
N GLU A 155 25.91 -14.18 -12.66
CA GLU A 155 24.94 -14.97 -11.89
C GLU A 155 24.25 -14.11 -10.82
N GLN A 156 25.01 -13.29 -10.10
CA GLN A 156 24.47 -12.37 -9.09
C GLN A 156 23.54 -11.32 -9.72
N THR A 157 23.92 -10.74 -10.86
CA THR A 157 23.11 -9.76 -11.59
C THR A 157 21.82 -10.40 -12.12
N GLN A 158 21.86 -11.64 -12.58
CA GLN A 158 20.66 -12.38 -13.01
C GLN A 158 19.70 -12.65 -11.85
N GLU A 159 20.22 -13.02 -10.67
CA GLU A 159 19.39 -13.20 -9.48
C GLU A 159 18.79 -11.87 -8.99
N GLN A 160 19.55 -10.77 -9.10
CA GLN A 160 19.05 -9.43 -8.82
C GLN A 160 17.89 -9.06 -9.76
N LEU A 161 18.03 -9.29 -11.08
CA LEU A 161 16.95 -9.08 -12.05
C LEU A 161 15.71 -9.90 -11.70
N ARG A 162 15.87 -11.19 -11.40
CA ARG A 162 14.76 -12.06 -10.99
C ARG A 162 14.03 -11.49 -9.78
N THR A 163 14.76 -10.96 -8.80
CA THR A 163 14.19 -10.37 -7.60
C THR A 163 13.42 -9.07 -7.91
N LEU A 164 13.98 -8.22 -8.77
CA LEU A 164 13.34 -6.97 -9.20
C LEU A 164 12.08 -7.22 -10.03
N ASP A 165 12.11 -8.20 -10.94
CA ASP A 165 10.95 -8.59 -11.75
C ASP A 165 9.82 -9.13 -10.89
N ASN A 166 10.15 -9.99 -9.91
CA ASN A 166 9.18 -10.45 -8.93
C ASN A 166 8.56 -9.28 -8.16
N LEU A 167 9.37 -8.33 -7.70
CA LEU A 167 8.88 -7.14 -6.99
C LEU A 167 7.97 -6.29 -7.89
N ASN A 168 8.30 -6.15 -9.17
CA ASN A 168 7.48 -5.43 -10.14
C ASN A 168 6.13 -6.13 -10.37
N LEU A 169 6.10 -7.46 -10.41
CA LEU A 169 4.87 -8.25 -10.49
C LEU A 169 3.97 -8.06 -9.26
N TYR A 170 4.54 -7.99 -8.05
CA TYR A 170 3.78 -7.72 -6.83
C TYR A 170 3.19 -6.30 -6.77
N LEU A 171 3.72 -5.38 -7.57
CA LEU A 171 3.25 -3.98 -7.67
C LEU A 171 2.35 -3.73 -8.89
N SER A 172 2.04 -4.76 -9.69
CA SER A 172 1.13 -4.70 -10.85
C SER A 172 -0.32 -4.96 -10.48
#